data_AF-A0A432S038-F1
#
_entry.id   AF-A0A432S038-F1
#
_cell.length_a   1.000
_cell.length_b   1.000
_cell.length_c   1.000
_cell.angle_alpha   90.00
_cell.angle_beta   90.00
_cell.angle_gamma   90.00
#
_symmetry.space_group_name_H-M   'P 1'
#
loop_
_entity.id
_entity.type
_entity.pdbx_description
1 polymer ?
#
loop_
_entity_poly.entity_id
_entity_poly.type
_entity_poly.pdbx_seq_one_letter_code
_entity_poly.pdbx_strand_id
1 'polypeptide(L)'
;MNDVLKGKKIKTAQTYSYLLNETLYVHGEMSVYNTANNLAAKYKNNINLLTPYANFGTRTIQEAASPRYTELKFSNTGKKIFLNQDSVLMVSQIFEGRP
;
A
#
# COMPACT_ATOMS: atom_id res chain seq x y z
N MET A 1 -13.32 3.04 -2.57
CA MET A 1 -11.95 2.94 -2.02
C MET A 1 -11.87 3.87 -0.80
N ASN A 2 -11.84 3.29 0.40
CA ASN A 2 -12.00 3.98 1.69
C ASN A 2 -10.93 5.05 1.97
N ASP A 3 -11.30 6.05 2.78
CA ASP A 3 -10.65 7.35 2.98
C ASP A 3 -9.24 7.35 3.59
N VAL A 4 -8.74 6.22 4.09
CA VAL A 4 -7.50 6.19 4.91
C VAL A 4 -6.25 6.59 4.11
N LEU A 5 -6.20 6.29 2.81
CA LEU A 5 -5.12 6.73 1.93
C LEU A 5 -5.45 8.02 1.13
N LYS A 6 -6.68 8.54 1.25
CA LYS A 6 -7.09 9.82 0.67
C LYS A 6 -6.56 10.98 1.51
N GLY A 7 -5.25 11.12 1.54
CA GLY A 7 -4.59 12.36 1.96
C GLY A 7 -3.67 12.24 3.17
N LYS A 8 -3.89 11.27 4.07
CA LYS A 8 -3.06 11.06 5.26
C LYS A 8 -1.98 10.02 5.02
N LYS A 9 -0.84 10.20 5.69
CA LYS A 9 0.23 9.19 5.75
C LYS A 9 -0.19 8.11 6.74
N ILE A 10 0.12 6.86 6.43
CA ILE A 10 -0.03 5.72 7.33
C ILE A 10 1.35 5.15 7.63
N LYS A 11 1.60 4.73 8.88
CA LYS A 11 2.84 3.99 9.19
C LYS A 11 2.80 2.63 8.51
N THR A 12 3.93 2.17 7.98
CA THR A 12 3.99 0.85 7.33
C THR A 12 3.59 -0.27 8.30
N ALA A 13 3.96 -0.17 9.58
CA ALA A 13 3.51 -1.11 10.61
C ALA A 13 1.98 -1.15 10.84
N GLN A 14 1.22 -0.13 10.43
CA GLN A 14 -0.24 -0.09 10.58
C GLN A 14 -0.98 -0.68 9.37
N THR A 15 -0.29 -0.96 8.26
CA THR A 15 -0.95 -1.40 7.02
C THR A 15 -1.53 -2.80 7.13
N TYR A 16 -0.94 -3.67 7.96
CA TYR A 16 -1.46 -5.03 8.16
C TYR A 16 -2.85 -5.02 8.80
N SER A 17 -3.01 -4.36 9.95
CA SER A 17 -4.31 -4.27 10.63
C SER A 17 -5.38 -3.63 9.75
N TYR A 18 -4.99 -2.64 8.94
CA TYR A 18 -5.89 -2.03 7.96
C TYR A 18 -6.32 -3.02 6.88
N LEU A 19 -5.38 -3.71 6.22
CA LEU A 19 -5.68 -4.67 5.15
C LEU A 19 -6.43 -5.92 5.65
N LEU A 20 -6.12 -6.40 6.86
CA LEU A 20 -6.86 -7.51 7.45
C LEU A 20 -8.35 -7.18 7.59
N ASN A 21 -8.68 -5.95 8.02
CA ASN A 21 -10.06 -5.53 8.20
C ASN A 21 -10.78 -5.24 6.87
N GLU A 22 -10.06 -4.69 5.89
CA GLU A 22 -10.65 -4.21 4.63
C GLU A 22 -10.66 -5.25 3.51
N THR A 23 -9.72 -6.20 3.53
CA THR A 23 -9.53 -7.17 2.43
C THR A 23 -9.42 -8.60 2.92
N LEU A 24 -9.58 -8.86 4.22
CA LEU A 24 -9.48 -10.19 4.84
C LEU A 24 -8.15 -10.91 4.52
N TYR A 25 -7.05 -10.16 4.44
CA TYR A 25 -5.74 -10.73 4.18
C TYR A 25 -5.19 -11.50 5.40
N VAL A 26 -5.05 -12.82 5.28
CA VAL A 26 -4.70 -13.71 6.41
C VAL A 26 -3.26 -14.22 6.44
N HIS A 27 -2.39 -13.84 5.48
CA HIS A 27 -1.02 -14.40 5.38
C HIS A 27 0.05 -13.62 6.17
N GLY A 28 -0.34 -13.00 7.28
CA GLY A 28 0.57 -12.39 8.25
C GLY A 28 1.14 -11.02 7.87
N GLU A 29 1.63 -10.32 8.90
CA GLU A 29 2.05 -8.91 8.79
C GLU A 29 3.33 -8.71 7.96
N MET A 30 4.29 -9.64 8.07
CA MET A 30 5.57 -9.55 7.37
C MET A 30 5.38 -9.52 5.85
N SER A 31 4.44 -10.33 5.34
CA SER A 31 4.11 -10.37 3.92
C SER A 31 3.54 -9.03 3.44
N VAL A 32 2.65 -8.42 4.23
CA VAL A 32 2.11 -7.09 3.94
C VAL A 32 3.19 -6.03 3.96
N TYR A 33 4.07 -6.01 4.98
CA TYR A 33 5.15 -5.03 5.06
C TYR A 33 6.11 -5.13 3.88
N ASN A 34 6.48 -6.36 3.47
CA ASN A 34 7.32 -6.59 2.30
C ASN A 34 6.64 -6.11 1.01
N THR A 35 5.34 -6.37 0.87
CA THR A 35 4.56 -5.90 -0.29
C THR A 35 4.49 -4.37 -0.33
N ALA A 36 4.23 -3.73 0.81
CA ALA A 36 4.19 -2.29 0.94
C ALA A 36 5.55 -1.66 0.59
N ASN A 37 6.65 -2.27 1.06
CA ASN A 37 8.01 -1.84 0.73
C ASN A 37 8.29 -1.94 -0.78
N ASN A 38 7.92 -3.06 -1.42
CA ASN A 38 8.12 -3.26 -2.86
C ASN A 38 7.32 -2.27 -3.71
N LEU A 39 6.08 -1.96 -3.33
CA LEU A 39 5.24 -1.00 -4.04
C LEU A 39 5.70 0.46 -3.90
N ALA A 40 6.42 0.78 -2.82
CA ALA A 40 6.90 2.12 -2.55
C ALA A 40 8.36 2.37 -2.97
N ALA A 41 9.12 1.29 -3.21
CA ALA A 41 10.52 1.35 -3.59
C ALA A 41 10.72 2.02 -4.96
N LYS A 42 11.17 3.27 -4.96
CA LYS A 42 11.37 4.06 -6.18
C LYS A 42 12.36 3.45 -7.18
N TYR A 43 13.32 2.67 -6.69
CA TYR A 43 14.31 2.01 -7.55
C TYR A 43 13.76 0.75 -8.25
N LYS A 44 12.60 0.22 -7.81
CA LYS A 44 11.95 -0.96 -8.39
C LYS A 44 10.84 -0.61 -9.38
N ASN A 45 10.13 0.50 -9.19
CA ASN A 45 8.96 0.83 -10.00
C ASN A 45 9.17 2.09 -10.85
N ASN A 46 8.90 1.98 -12.15
CA ASN A 46 8.86 3.13 -13.08
C ASN A 46 7.80 4.16 -12.66
N ILE A 47 6.66 3.67 -12.18
CA ILE A 47 5.59 4.50 -11.61
C ILE A 47 5.28 3.98 -10.21
N ASN A 48 5.48 4.83 -9.21
CA ASN A 48 5.20 4.47 -7.82
C ASN A 48 3.75 4.81 -7.47
N LEU A 49 2.98 3.79 -7.12
CA LEU A 49 1.59 3.95 -6.64
C LEU A 49 1.54 4.43 -5.20
N LEU A 50 2.58 4.15 -4.42
CA LEU A 50 2.76 4.63 -3.06
C LEU A 50 3.90 5.63 -3.01
N THR A 51 3.69 6.74 -2.30
CA THR A 51 4.73 7.72 -2.00
C THR A 51 5.42 7.29 -0.71
N PRO A 52 6.72 6.93 -0.76
CA PRO A 52 7.48 6.57 0.42
C PRO A 52 7.88 7.81 1.24
N TYR A 53 7.81 7.70 2.57
CA TYR A 53 8.40 8.65 3.52
C TYR A 53 9.34 7.90 4.47
N ALA A 54 10.59 8.36 4.58
CA ALA A 54 11.75 7.65 5.13
C ALA A 54 12.38 6.63 4.16
N ASN A 55 13.27 5.78 4.66
CA ASN A 55 14.09 4.90 3.84
C ASN A 55 13.33 3.62 3.42
N PHE A 56 13.11 3.46 2.11
CA PHE A 56 12.53 2.26 1.50
C PHE A 56 13.55 1.51 0.61
N GLY A 57 14.84 1.75 0.86
CA GLY A 57 15.94 1.24 0.07
C GLY A 57 16.26 2.12 -1.14
N THR A 58 17.44 1.90 -1.67
CA THR A 58 18.00 2.55 -2.85
C THR A 58 18.48 1.48 -3.83
N ARG A 59 18.92 1.90 -5.03
CA ARG A 59 19.48 0.96 -6.01
C ARG A 59 20.71 0.21 -5.46
N THR A 60 21.55 0.92 -4.71
CA THR A 60 22.79 0.37 -4.14
C THR A 60 22.52 -0.54 -2.95
N ILE A 61 21.66 -0.10 -2.04
CA ILE A 61 21.28 -0.86 -0.83
C ILE A 61 19.77 -1.04 -0.85
N GLN A 62 19.32 -2.23 -1.21
CA GLN A 62 17.91 -2.55 -1.46
C GLN A 62 17.14 -2.90 -0.18
N GLU A 63 17.55 -2.33 0.95
CA GLU A 63 16.99 -2.59 2.27
C GLU A 63 16.17 -1.40 2.75
N ALA A 64 14.91 -1.65 3.07
CA ALA A 64 14.03 -0.67 3.70
C ALA A 64 14.32 -0.60 5.21
N ALA A 65 14.10 0.57 5.80
CA ALA A 65 14.09 0.69 7.25
C ALA A 65 12.91 -0.06 7.87
N SER A 66 12.98 -0.33 9.17
CA SER A 66 11.91 -1.01 9.91
C SER A 66 10.54 -0.37 9.65
N PRO A 67 9.46 -1.17 9.45
CA PRO A 67 8.10 -0.67 9.22
C PRO A 67 7.57 0.32 10.25
N ARG A 68 8.14 0.33 11.46
CA ARG A 68 7.77 1.26 12.55
C ARG A 68 8.24 2.70 12.29
N TYR A 69 9.27 2.87 11.46
CA TYR A 69 9.91 4.15 11.15
C TYR A 69 9.64 4.63 9.72
N THR A 70 8.87 3.87 8.94
CA THR A 70 8.53 4.22 7.57
C THR A 70 7.04 4.53 7.45
N GLU A 71 6.69 5.45 6.55
CA GLU A 71 5.30 5.81 6.27
C GLU A 71 5.02 5.82 4.77
N LEU A 72 3.77 5.60 4.43
CA LEU A 72 3.27 5.47 3.06
C LEU A 72 2.05 6.35 2.85
N LYS A 73 1.85 6.80 1.62
CA LYS A 73 0.63 7.47 1.17
C LYS A 73 0.35 7.10 -0.26
N PHE A 74 -0.92 6.99 -0.65
CA PHE A 74 -1.26 6.80 -2.06
C PHE A 74 -0.82 8.01 -2.90
N SER A 75 -0.11 7.74 -3.98
CA SER A 75 0.53 8.79 -4.78
C SER A 75 -0.51 9.57 -5.60
N ASN A 76 -0.20 10.85 -5.88
CA ASN A 76 -1.05 11.65 -6.75
C ASN A 76 -1.12 11.08 -8.17
N THR A 77 -0.05 10.43 -8.63
CA THR A 77 -0.03 9.71 -9.91
C THR A 77 -0.96 8.50 -9.89
N GLY A 78 -0.94 7.72 -8.80
CA GLY A 78 -1.87 6.59 -8.61
C GLY A 78 -3.33 7.02 -8.70
N LYS A 79 -3.71 8.17 -8.14
CA LYS A 79 -5.08 8.72 -8.25
C LYS A 79 -5.50 9.09 -9.67
N LYS A 80 -4.54 9.39 -10.54
CA LYS A 80 -4.79 9.68 -11.96
C LYS A 80 -4.87 8.41 -12.81
N ILE A 81 -4.21 7.34 -12.38
CA ILE A 81 -4.24 6.03 -13.05
C ILE A 81 -5.52 5.27 -12.65
N PHE A 82 -5.85 5.28 -11.36
CA PHE A 82 -7.03 4.61 -10.82
C PHE A 82 -8.09 5.66 -10.50
N LEU A 83 -8.95 5.95 -11.47
CA LEU A 83 -10.03 6.92 -11.30
C LEU A 83 -11.09 6.34 -10.36
N ASN A 84 -11.51 7.13 -9.37
CA ASN A 84 -12.56 6.70 -8.43
C ASN A 84 -13.88 6.38 -9.16
N GLN A 85 -14.13 7.01 -10.31
CA GLN A 85 -15.35 6.80 -11.10
C GLN A 85 -15.42 5.38 -11.68
N ASP A 86 -14.27 4.76 -11.96
CA ASP A 86 -14.19 3.42 -12.52
C ASP A 86 -14.52 2.34 -11.48
N SER A 87 -14.67 2.70 -10.19
CA SER A 87 -14.95 1.71 -9.15
C SER A 87 -16.27 1.00 -9.33
N VAL A 88 -17.25 1.63 -9.99
CA VAL A 88 -18.55 1.02 -10.29
C VAL A 88 -18.45 -0.10 -11.34
N LEU A 89 -17.37 -0.10 -12.13
CA LEU A 89 -17.13 -1.09 -13.17
C LEU A 89 -16.38 -2.32 -12.65
N MET A 90 -15.90 -2.28 -11.41
CA MET A 90 -15.15 -3.39 -10.80
C MET A 90 -16.10 -4.49 -10.29
N VAL A 91 -15.67 -5.74 -10.41
CA VAL A 91 -16.40 -6.90 -9.87
C VAL A 91 -15.90 -7.20 -8.45
N SER A 92 -16.78 -7.05 -7.45
CA SER A 92 -16.45 -7.40 -6.06
C SER A 92 -16.17 -8.90 -5.94
N GLN A 93 -15.11 -9.24 -5.22
CA GLN A 93 -14.85 -10.62 -4.84
C GLN A 93 -15.57 -10.91 -3.52
N ILE A 94 -15.93 -12.17 -3.27
CA ILE A 94 -16.53 -12.59 -2.01
C ILE A 94 -15.61 -13.62 -1.38
N PHE A 95 -15.20 -13.37 -0.15
CA PHE A 95 -14.36 -14.27 0.65
C PHE A 95 -15.04 -14.51 2.00
N GLU A 96 -15.27 -15.78 2.33
CA GLU A 96 -15.93 -16.20 3.59
C GLU A 96 -17.28 -15.47 3.86
N GLY A 97 -18.06 -15.21 2.82
CA GLY A 97 -19.37 -14.56 2.92
C GLY A 97 -19.31 -13.04 3.14
N ARG A 98 -18.13 -12.43 3.02
CA ARG A 98 -17.92 -10.98 3.04
C ARG A 98 -17.43 -10.50 1.66
N PRO A 99 -17.93 -9.36 1.17
CA PRO A 99 -17.43 -8.74 -0.05
C PRO A 99 -16.02 -8.15 0.13
#